data_AF-A0A5M6DBG2-F1
#
_entry.id   AF-A0A5M6DBG2-F1
#
_cell.length_a   1.000
_cell.length_b   1.000
_cell.length_c   1.000
_cell.angle_alpha   90.00
_cell.angle_beta   90.00
_cell.angle_gamma   90.00
#
_symmetry.space_group_name_H-M   'P 1'
#
loop_
_entity.id
_entity.type
_entity.pdbx_description
1 polymer ?
#
loop_
_entity_poly.entity_id
_entity_poly.type
_entity_poly.pdbx_seq_one_letter_code
_entity_poly.pdbx_strand_id
1 'polypeptide(L)'
;MKKYKVLTTDSAEAFEIDLNQLAKQGWKVVSANLAQNGSDTLPVYFALLVSNGTDLVLKELMEENTDELNNPENIGLSPSVN
;
A
#
# COMPACT_ATOMS: atom_id res chain seq x y z
N MET A 1 4.07 14.35 2.14
CA MET A 1 2.87 14.84 1.41
C MET A 1 1.90 13.68 1.22
N LYS A 2 0.58 13.91 1.26
CA LYS A 2 -0.41 12.85 1.03
C LYS A 2 -0.46 12.49 -0.46
N LYS A 3 -0.51 11.20 -0.78
CA LYS A 3 -0.77 10.68 -2.12
C LYS A 3 -2.17 10.07 -2.15
N TYR A 4 -2.88 10.25 -3.26
CA TYR A 4 -4.22 9.72 -3.47
C TYR A 4 -4.22 8.78 -4.68
N LYS A 5 -5.00 7.70 -4.60
CA LYS A 5 -5.20 6.74 -5.69
C LYS A 5 -6.68 6.38 -5.78
N VAL A 6 -7.17 6.20 -7.00
CA VAL A 6 -8.50 5.65 -7.25
C VAL A 6 -8.32 4.23 -7.79
N LEU A 7 -9.02 3.27 -7.17
CA LEU A 7 -9.15 1.90 -7.64
C LEU A 7 -10.54 1.74 -8.26
N THR A 8 -10.64 1.11 -9.43
CA THR A 8 -11.91 0.82 -10.12
C THR A 8 -11.83 -0.57 -10.75
N THR A 9 -12.86 -1.39 -10.58
CA THR A 9 -12.96 -2.71 -11.22
C THR A 9 -14.42 -3.13 -11.35
N ASP A 10 -14.71 -4.03 -12.29
CA ASP A 10 -16.02 -4.62 -12.51
C ASP A 10 -16.25 -5.94 -11.75
N SER A 11 -15.21 -6.44 -11.07
CA SER A 11 -15.26 -7.68 -10.29
C SER A 11 -15.06 -7.44 -8.80
N ALA A 12 -15.97 -7.96 -7.97
CA ALA A 12 -15.88 -7.89 -6.51
C ALA A 12 -14.61 -8.57 -5.97
N GLU A 13 -14.28 -9.76 -6.50
CA GLU A 13 -13.10 -10.52 -6.06
C GLU A 13 -11.80 -9.75 -6.34
N ALA A 14 -11.62 -9.27 -7.57
CA ALA A 14 -10.50 -8.40 -7.94
C ALA A 14 -10.42 -7.14 -7.05
N PHE A 15 -11.56 -6.52 -6.72
CA PHE A 15 -11.60 -5.36 -5.84
C PHE A 15 -11.04 -5.65 -4.45
N GLU A 16 -11.44 -6.78 -3.85
CA GLU A 16 -10.95 -7.20 -2.54
C GLU A 16 -9.46 -7.57 -2.57
N ILE A 17 -9.01 -8.27 -3.61
CA ILE A 17 -7.59 -8.62 -3.80
C ILE A 17 -6.74 -7.35 -3.88
N ASP A 18 -7.14 -6.39 -4.72
CA ASP A 18 -6.41 -5.15 -4.94
C ASP A 18 -6.39 -4.27 -3.69
N LEU A 19 -7.52 -4.17 -2.96
CA LEU A 19 -7.57 -3.45 -1.69
C LEU A 19 -6.63 -4.05 -0.66
N ASN A 20 -6.57 -5.39 -0.57
CA ASN A 20 -5.66 -6.07 0.35
C ASN A 20 -4.19 -5.86 -0.02
N GLN A 21 -3.85 -5.87 -1.31
CA GLN A 21 -2.51 -5.56 -1.78
C GLN A 21 -2.11 -4.11 -1.46
N LEU A 22 -3.01 -3.16 -1.71
CA LEU A 22 -2.78 -1.74 -1.43
C LEU A 22 -2.67 -1.46 0.08
N ALA A 23 -3.47 -2.13 0.91
CA ALA A 23 -3.37 -2.06 2.36
C ALA A 23 -1.99 -2.54 2.85
N LYS A 24 -1.48 -3.65 2.29
CA LYS A 24 -0.11 -4.11 2.58
C LYS A 24 0.93 -3.07 2.18
N GLN A 25 0.72 -2.30 1.11
CA GLN A 25 1.61 -1.21 0.69
C GLN A 25 1.42 0.08 1.51
N GLY A 26 0.55 0.09 2.53
CA GLY A 26 0.34 1.26 3.40
C GLY A 26 -0.70 2.26 2.88
N TRP A 27 -1.48 1.91 1.85
CA TRP A 27 -2.63 2.69 1.44
C TRP A 27 -3.83 2.44 2.36
N LYS A 28 -4.57 3.51 2.67
CA LYS A 28 -5.78 3.47 3.49
C LYS A 28 -6.98 3.87 2.65
N VAL A 29 -8.07 3.12 2.75
CA VAL A 29 -9.34 3.46 2.10
C VAL A 29 -9.97 4.67 2.79
N VAL A 30 -10.28 5.70 2.01
CA VAL A 30 -10.99 6.91 2.46
C VAL A 30 -12.48 6.78 2.18
N SER A 31 -12.83 6.24 1.01
CA SER A 31 -14.20 6.03 0.58
C SER A 31 -14.24 4.87 -0.39
N ALA A 32 -15.30 4.07 -0.35
CA ALA A 32 -15.55 2.99 -1.30
C ALA A 32 -17.04 2.98 -1.64
N ASN A 33 -17.37 2.67 -2.89
CA ASN A 33 -18.75 2.63 -3.34
C ASN A 33 -18.90 1.67 -4.54
N LEU A 34 -20.14 1.35 -4.86
CA LEU A 34 -20.56 0.51 -5.97
C LEU A 34 -21.52 1.32 -6.85
N ALA A 35 -21.19 1.43 -8.13
CA ALA A 35 -22.10 1.97 -9.13
C ALA A 35 -22.69 0.83 -9.95
N GLN A 36 -24.02 0.79 -10.08
CA GLN A 36 -24.72 -0.12 -10.98
C GLN A 36 -25.83 0.67 -11.69
N ASN A 37 -25.67 0.91 -12.99
CA ASN A 37 -26.57 1.74 -13.79
C ASN A 37 -27.62 0.87 -14.51
N GLY A 38 -28.55 0.30 -13.74
CA GLY A 38 -29.63 -0.54 -14.26
C GLY A 38 -29.23 -2.01 -14.43
N SER A 39 -30.18 -2.83 -14.88
CA SER A 39 -30.05 -4.30 -14.94
C SER A 39 -28.99 -4.77 -15.94
N ASP A 40 -28.68 -3.96 -16.95
CA ASP A 40 -27.89 -4.38 -18.12
C ASP A 40 -26.44 -3.88 -18.08
N THR A 41 -26.07 -3.12 -17.04
CA THR A 41 -24.69 -2.66 -16.86
C THR A 41 -23.97 -3.47 -15.80
N LEU A 42 -22.72 -3.84 -16.09
CA LEU A 42 -21.86 -4.48 -15.12
C LEU A 42 -21.65 -3.55 -13.90
N PRO A 43 -21.67 -4.10 -12.67
CA PRO A 43 -21.36 -3.33 -11.48
C PRO A 43 -19.93 -2.81 -11.56
N VAL A 44 -19.71 -1.56 -11.15
CA VAL A 44 -18.38 -0.96 -11.02
C VAL A 44 -18.11 -0.66 -9.56
N TYR A 45 -17.13 -1.35 -9.00
CA TYR A 45 -16.60 -1.13 -7.67
C TYR A 45 -15.51 -0.07 -7.75
N PHE A 46 -15.52 0.88 -6.80
CA PHE A 46 -14.46 1.87 -6.74
C PHE A 46 -14.12 2.30 -5.33
N ALA A 47 -12.84 2.63 -5.10
CA ALA A 47 -12.34 3.15 -3.83
C ALA A 47 -11.38 4.32 -4.06
N LEU A 48 -11.51 5.35 -3.22
CA LEU A 48 -10.51 6.39 -3.03
C LEU A 48 -9.59 5.97 -1.88
N LEU A 49 -8.29 5.89 -2.15
CA LEU A 49 -7.27 5.56 -1.18
C LEU A 49 -6.34 6.74 -0.93
N VAL A 50 -5.79 6.82 0.28
CA VAL A 50 -4.78 7.78 0.68
C VAL A 50 -3.58 7.06 1.28
N SER A 51 -2.39 7.53 0.98
CA SER A 51 -1.15 7.13 1.66
C SER A 51 -0.39 8.37 2.13
N ASN A 52 0.32 8.23 3.24
CA ASN A 52 1.30 9.22 3.64
C ASN A 52 2.59 8.92 2.87
N GLY A 53 3.00 9.82 1.96
CA GLY A 53 4.12 9.56 1.06
C GLY A 53 5.44 9.24 1.76
N THR A 54 5.59 9.64 3.03
CA THR A 54 6.75 9.31 3.87
C THR A 54 6.75 7.83 4.30
N ASP A 55 5.59 7.25 4.59
CA ASP A 55 5.48 5.85 5.04
C ASP A 55 5.72 4.88 3.87
N LEU A 56 5.26 5.26 2.66
CA LEU A 56 5.47 4.46 1.44
C LEU A 56 6.96 4.40 1.07
N VAL A 57 7.64 5.56 1.10
CA VAL A 57 9.07 5.66 0.79
C VAL A 57 9.91 4.97 1.85
N LEU A 58 9.59 5.11 3.14
CA LEU A 58 10.30 4.36 4.19
C LEU A 58 10.17 2.85 3.97
N LYS A 59 8.97 2.38 3.59
CA LYS A 59 8.74 0.96 3.37
C LYS A 59 9.49 0.44 2.15
N GLU A 60 9.44 1.16 1.03
CA GLU A 60 10.23 0.84 -0.17
C GLU A 60 11.74 0.81 0.13
N LEU A 61 12.26 1.80 0.88
CA LEU A 61 13.67 1.83 1.30
C LEU A 61 14.04 0.67 2.23
N MET A 62 13.14 0.25 3.13
CA MET A 62 13.38 -0.90 4.00
C MET A 62 13.39 -2.23 3.24
N GLU A 63 12.57 -2.36 2.18
CA GLU A 63 12.53 -3.55 1.32
C GLU A 63 13.76 -3.62 0.39
N GLU A 64 14.31 -2.48 -0.04
CA GLU A 64 15.53 -2.42 -0.86
C GLU A 64 16.82 -2.61 -0.04
N ASN A 65 16.84 -2.21 1.24
CA ASN A 65 18.05 -2.24 2.09
C ASN A 65 18.05 -3.38 3.13
N THR A 66 17.14 -4.36 3.01
CA THR A 66 17.08 -5.49 3.94
C THR A 66 18.38 -6.30 4.02
N ASP A 67 19.17 -6.32 2.94
CA ASP A 67 20.48 -6.99 2.90
C ASP A 67 21.56 -6.25 3.71
N GLU A 68 21.50 -4.92 3.79
CA GLU A 68 22.46 -4.12 4.58
C GLU A 68 22.08 -4.10 6.07
N LEU A 69 20.78 -4.08 6.38
CA LEU A 69 20.28 -4.03 7.76
C LEU A 69 20.45 -5.37 8.51
N ASN A 70 20.49 -6.49 7.79
CA ASN A 70 20.70 -7.83 8.34
C ASN A 70 22.19 -8.21 8.46
N ASN A 71 23.11 -7.31 8.08
CA ASN A 71 24.54 -7.56 8.16
C ASN A 71 25.15 -6.88 9.40
N PRO A 72 25.24 -7.57 10.56
CA PRO A 72 25.72 -6.99 11.81
C PRO A 72 27.18 -6.52 11.76
N GLU A 73 27.94 -6.89 10.73
CA GLU A 73 29.32 -6.39 10.53
C GLU A 73 29.37 -4.96 9.95
N ASN A 74 28.30 -4.47 9.32
CA ASN A 74 28.26 -3.12 8.72
C ASN A 74 27.51 -2.09 9.59
N ILE A 75 26.72 -2.56 10.55
CA ILE A 75 26.20 -1.73 11.62
C ILE A 75 27.35 -1.59 12.61
N GLY A 76 28.12 -0.50 12.53
CA GLY A 76 29.26 -0.18 13.39
C GLY A 76 28.93 0.00 14.89
N LEU A 77 28.08 -0.86 15.45
CA LEU A 77 27.84 -1.06 16.86
C LEU A 77 28.98 -1.93 17.42
N SER A 78 30.21 -1.44 17.30
CA SER A 78 31.23 -1.88 18.24
C SER A 78 30.73 -1.49 19.62
N PRO A 79 30.62 -2.42 20.59
CA PRO A 79 30.39 -2.03 21.97
C PRO A 79 31.58 -1.17 22.36
N SER A 80 31.38 0.14 22.44
CA SER A 80 32.42 1.06 22.87
C SER A 80 32.81 0.61 24.27
N VAL A 81 34.06 0.14 24.36
CA VAL A 81 34.72 -0.27 25.58
C VAL A 81 34.63 0.89 26.57
N ASN A 82 33.92 0.68 27.68
CA ASN A 82 34.27 1.18 29.01
C ASN A 82 33.48 0.45 30.10
#